data_AF-A0A7V4XAH2-F1
#
_entry.id   AF-A0A7V4XAH2-F1
#
_cell.length_a   1.000
_cell.length_b   1.000
_cell.length_c   1.000
_cell.angle_alpha   90.00
_cell.angle_beta   90.00
_cell.angle_gamma   90.00
#
_symmetry.space_group_name_H-M   'P 1'
#
loop_
_entity.id
_entity.type
_entity.pdbx_description
1 polymer ?
#
loop_
_entity_poly.entity_id
_entity_poly.type
_entity_poly.pdbx_seq_one_letter_code
_entity_poly.pdbx_strand_id
1 'polypeptide(L)'
;MNSQICIDANLIVKLYAFEDYSEQSVDLMDEADRAGIELIAPDFVFAETASALRKNINRGRMTAEDGALSLGLLKRLDIKRYDVRDLCETAWRIAESGSV
;
A
#
# COMPACT_ATOMS: atom_id res chain seq x y z
N MET A 1 13.16 3.56 20.18
CA MET A 1 12.51 4.49 19.22
C MET A 1 11.66 3.61 18.33
N ASN A 2 10.33 3.70 18.38
CA ASN A 2 9.50 3.02 17.39
C ASN A 2 9.65 3.80 16.08
N SER A 3 10.33 3.20 15.11
CA SER A 3 10.38 3.74 13.76
C SER A 3 9.04 3.48 13.10
N GLN A 4 8.55 4.44 12.31
CA GLN A 4 7.32 4.31 11.52
C GLN A 4 7.68 4.50 10.05
N ILE A 5 7.11 3.67 9.19
CA ILE A 5 7.24 3.82 7.73
C ILE A 5 5.85 4.05 7.13
N CYS A 6 5.73 5.13 6.37
CA CYS A 6 4.54 5.38 5.57
C CYS A 6 4.59 4.54 4.29
N ILE A 7 3.55 3.74 4.04
CA ILE A 7 3.46 2.91 2.84
C ILE A 7 2.38 3.44 1.89
N ASP A 8 2.70 3.42 0.60
CA ASP A 8 1.81 3.83 -0.49
C ASP A 8 1.15 2.61 -1.13
N ALA A 9 0.01 2.83 -1.79
CA ALA A 9 -0.77 1.81 -2.49
C ALA A 9 0.06 1.10 -3.56
N ASN A 10 1.06 1.76 -4.16
CA ASN A 10 1.94 1.17 -5.15
C ASN A 10 2.78 -0.01 -4.59
N LEU A 11 3.28 0.11 -3.37
CA LEU A 11 4.05 -0.92 -2.67
C LEU A 11 3.13 -2.10 -2.34
N ILE A 12 1.93 -1.79 -1.85
CA ILE A 12 0.91 -2.78 -1.52
C ILE A 12 0.46 -3.56 -2.77
N VAL A 13 0.31 -2.88 -3.92
CA VAL A 13 -0.01 -3.55 -5.18
C VAL A 13 1.12 -4.49 -5.59
N LYS A 14 2.39 -4.08 -5.49
CA LYS A 14 3.53 -4.96 -5.81
C LYS A 14 3.62 -6.20 -4.91
N LEU A 15 3.30 -6.05 -3.62
CA LEU A 15 3.24 -7.16 -2.67
C LEU A 15 2.20 -8.21 -3.04
N TYR A 16 1.04 -7.78 -3.55
CA TYR A 16 -0.10 -8.68 -3.78
C TYR A 16 -0.42 -8.97 -5.23
N ALA A 17 0.24 -8.30 -6.19
CA ALA A 17 -0.03 -8.50 -7.61
C ALA A 17 0.88 -9.55 -8.28
N PHE A 18 1.82 -10.16 -7.54
CA PHE A 18 2.82 -11.08 -8.10
C PHE A 18 3.48 -10.51 -9.37
N GLU A 19 3.76 -9.20 -9.37
CA GLU A 19 4.48 -8.51 -10.45
C GLU A 19 6.01 -8.63 -10.23
N ASP A 20 6.80 -8.28 -11.26
CA ASP A 20 8.25 -8.08 -11.13
C ASP A 20 8.54 -7.11 -9.97
N TYR A 21 9.58 -7.40 -9.17
CA TYR A 21 9.93 -6.73 -7.90
C TYR A 21 9.07 -7.06 -6.66
N SER A 22 8.24 -8.10 -6.73
CA SER A 22 7.56 -8.65 -5.54
C SER A 22 8.54 -9.11 -4.46
N GLU A 23 9.66 -9.77 -4.82
CA GLU A 23 10.69 -10.21 -3.86
C GLU A 23 11.29 -9.05 -3.05
N GLN A 24 11.71 -7.97 -3.71
CA GLN A 24 12.27 -6.79 -3.02
C GLN A 24 11.25 -6.12 -2.09
N SER A 25 9.97 -6.12 -2.50
CA SER A 25 8.90 -5.54 -1.68
C SER A 25 8.65 -6.41 -0.44
N VAL A 26 8.69 -7.74 -0.60
CA VAL A 26 8.59 -8.71 0.50
C VAL A 26 9.78 -8.56 1.44
N ASP A 27 11.01 -8.47 0.93
CA ASP A 27 12.21 -8.27 1.75
C ASP A 27 12.13 -7.01 2.62
N LEU A 28 11.62 -5.91 2.05
CA LEU A 28 11.44 -4.64 2.77
C LEU A 28 10.42 -4.76 3.90
N MET A 29 9.33 -5.51 3.66
CA MET A 29 8.29 -5.75 4.67
C MET A 29 8.78 -6.69 5.76
N ASP A 30 9.52 -7.73 5.40
CA ASP A 30 10.14 -8.66 6.35
C ASP A 30 11.21 -7.96 7.20
N GLU A 31 11.99 -7.05 6.62
CA GLU A 31 12.93 -6.24 7.37
C GLU A 31 12.21 -5.28 8.34
N ALA A 32 11.13 -4.63 7.88
CA ALA A 32 10.32 -3.76 8.72
C ALA A 32 9.71 -4.54 9.90
N ASP A 33 9.16 -5.73 9.65
CA ASP A 33 8.59 -6.61 10.69
C ASP A 33 9.67 -7.06 11.68
N ARG A 34 10.82 -7.56 11.19
CA ARG A 34 11.97 -7.95 12.04
C ARG A 34 12.49 -6.80 12.90
N ALA A 35 12.44 -5.57 12.38
CA ALA A 35 12.87 -4.37 13.08
C ALA A 35 11.79 -3.76 13.99
N GLY A 36 10.58 -4.35 14.04
CA GLY A 36 9.46 -3.85 14.84
C GLY A 36 8.98 -2.46 14.39
N ILE A 37 9.08 -2.17 13.08
CA ILE A 37 8.68 -0.91 12.47
C ILE A 37 7.17 -0.92 12.27
N GLU A 38 6.48 0.08 12.79
CA GLU A 38 5.03 0.21 12.60
C GLU A 38 4.74 0.78 11.21
N LEU A 39 3.94 0.05 10.43
CA LEU A 39 3.48 0.50 9.12
C LEU A 39 2.32 1.47 9.29
N ILE A 40 2.42 2.62 8.63
CA ILE A 40 1.37 3.65 8.62
C ILE A 40 0.93 3.97 7.20
N ALA A 41 -0.33 4.34 7.00
CA ALA A 41 -0.83 4.84 5.71
C ALA A 41 -2.08 5.70 5.88
N PRO A 42 -2.38 6.59 4.91
CA PRO A 42 -3.72 7.13 4.75
C PRO A 42 -4.74 6.01 4.53
N ASP A 43 -5.93 6.11 5.10
CA ASP A 43 -7.01 5.13 4.94
C ASP A 43 -7.47 4.96 3.48
N PHE A 44 -7.20 5.94 2.62
CA PHE A 44 -7.45 5.87 1.19
C PHE A 44 -6.68 4.75 0.46
N VAL A 45 -5.55 4.30 1.04
CA VAL A 45 -4.67 3.28 0.43
C VAL A 45 -5.41 1.99 0.06
N PHE A 46 -6.41 1.58 0.86
CA PHE A 46 -7.20 0.37 0.60
C PHE A 46 -8.06 0.49 -0.66
N ALA A 47 -8.65 1.66 -0.90
CA ALA A 47 -9.46 1.92 -2.08
C ALA A 47 -8.58 1.99 -3.33
N GLU A 48 -7.42 2.62 -3.23
CA GLU A 48 -6.44 2.72 -4.32
C GLU A 48 -5.91 1.34 -4.72
N THR A 49 -5.48 0.53 -3.75
CA THR A 49 -5.01 -0.84 -4.00
C THR A 49 -6.13 -1.70 -4.60
N ALA A 50 -7.35 -1.66 -4.05
CA ALA A 50 -8.46 -2.44 -4.61
C ALA A 50 -8.79 -2.05 -6.06
N SER A 51 -8.75 -0.75 -6.37
CA SER A 51 -8.92 -0.24 -7.74
C SER A 51 -7.80 -0.70 -8.66
N ALA A 52 -6.55 -0.69 -8.19
CA ALA A 52 -5.40 -1.17 -8.95
C ALA A 52 -5.48 -2.68 -9.24
N LEU A 53 -5.84 -3.51 -8.24
CA LEU A 53 -6.09 -4.95 -8.44
C LEU A 53 -7.15 -5.18 -9.52
N ARG A 54 -8.28 -4.46 -9.46
CA ARG A 54 -9.34 -4.56 -10.47
C ARG A 54 -8.86 -4.15 -11.87
N LYS A 55 -8.04 -3.11 -11.97
CA LYS A 55 -7.42 -2.68 -13.24
C LYS A 55 -6.50 -3.77 -13.81
N ASN A 56 -5.73 -4.46 -12.97
CA ASN A 56 -4.88 -5.56 -13.41
C ASN A 56 -5.69 -6.76 -13.93
N ILE A 57 -6.80 -7.10 -13.28
CA ILE A 57 -7.75 -8.12 -13.79
C ILE A 57 -8.30 -7.71 -15.15
N ASN A 58 -8.81 -6.49 -15.27
CA ASN A 58 -9.41 -6.00 -16.52
C ASN A 58 -8.41 -5.94 -17.69
N ARG A 59 -7.11 -5.81 -17.40
CA ARG A 59 -6.02 -5.80 -18.38
C ARG A 59 -5.48 -7.21 -18.69
N GLY A 60 -6.04 -8.26 -18.10
CA GLY A 60 -5.58 -9.64 -18.27
C GLY A 60 -4.20 -9.92 -17.65
N ARG A 61 -3.75 -9.07 -16.72
CA ARG A 61 -2.46 -9.23 -16.00
C ARG A 61 -2.57 -10.07 -14.73
N MET A 62 -3.80 -10.32 -14.29
CA MET A 62 -4.13 -11.03 -13.07
C MET A 62 -5.45 -11.77 -13.29
N THR A 63 -5.58 -12.98 -12.75
CA THR A 63 -6.85 -13.71 -12.81
C THR A 63 -7.86 -13.12 -11.83
N ALA A 64 -9.16 -13.38 -12.05
CA ALA A 64 -10.18 -12.94 -11.11
C ALA A 64 -10.02 -13.61 -9.73
N GLU A 65 -9.54 -14.85 -9.71
CA GLU A 65 -9.29 -15.65 -8.51
C GLU A 65 -8.12 -15.07 -7.71
N ASP A 66 -6.99 -14.78 -8.36
CA ASP A 66 -5.83 -14.16 -7.72
C ASP A 66 -6.19 -12.78 -7.17
N GLY A 67 -6.93 -11.98 -7.93
CA GLY A 67 -7.37 -10.66 -7.47
C GLY A 67 -8.30 -10.71 -6.25
N ALA A 68 -9.17 -11.72 -6.17
CA ALA A 68 -10.01 -11.93 -5.00
C ALA A 68 -9.19 -12.36 -3.76
N LEU A 69 -8.18 -13.23 -3.96
CA LEU A 69 -7.24 -13.61 -2.91
C LEU A 69 -6.47 -12.40 -2.39
N SER A 70 -5.90 -11.60 -3.29
CA SER A 70 -5.15 -10.37 -2.98
C SER A 70 -6.00 -9.34 -2.24
N LEU A 71 -7.25 -9.14 -2.66
CA LEU A 71 -8.19 -8.29 -1.93
C LEU A 71 -8.47 -8.81 -0.51
N GLY A 72 -8.54 -10.14 -0.35
CA GLY A 72 -8.66 -10.78 0.97
C GLY A 72 -7.44 -10.53 1.86
N LEU A 73 -6.24 -10.59 1.29
CA LEU A 73 -4.98 -10.31 2.00
C LEU A 73 -4.86 -8.83 2.39
N LEU A 74 -5.18 -7.92 1.47
CA LEU A 74 -5.21 -6.48 1.72
C LEU A 74 -6.05 -6.12 2.97
N LYS A 75 -7.22 -6.74 3.12
CA LYS A 75 -8.12 -6.48 4.27
C LYS A 75 -7.56 -6.95 5.62
N ARG A 76 -6.56 -7.83 5.61
CA ARG A 76 -5.92 -8.38 6.81
C ARG A 76 -4.58 -7.74 7.12
N LEU A 77 -4.11 -6.83 6.27
CA LEU A 77 -2.83 -6.18 6.43
C LEU A 77 -2.85 -5.27 7.67
N ASP A 78 -1.90 -5.50 8.57
CA ASP A 78 -1.79 -4.74 9.82
C ASP A 78 -1.06 -3.42 9.57
N ILE A 79 -1.85 -2.36 9.38
CA ILE A 79 -1.38 -1.00 9.15
C ILE A 79 -2.14 -0.07 10.07
N LYS A 80 -1.42 0.80 10.74
CA LYS A 80 -2.02 1.92 11.45
C LYS A 80 -2.47 2.99 10.45
N ARG A 81 -3.77 3.25 10.45
CA ARG A 81 -4.43 4.11 9.47
C ARG A 81 -4.62 5.51 10.02
N TYR A 82 -4.45 6.49 9.14
CA TYR A 82 -4.79 7.89 9.38
C TYR A 82 -5.93 8.29 8.46
N ASP A 83 -6.90 9.04 8.96
CA ASP A 83 -8.02 9.54 8.16
C ASP A 83 -7.48 10.53 7.11
N VAL A 84 -7.72 10.26 5.83
CA VAL A 84 -7.21 11.10 4.74
C VAL A 84 -7.72 12.55 4.84
N ARG A 85 -8.90 12.78 5.44
CA ARG A 85 -9.46 14.13 5.60
C ARG A 85 -8.62 14.99 6.53
N ASP A 86 -8.04 14.39 7.57
CA ASP A 86 -7.15 15.07 8.50
C ASP A 86 -5.81 15.43 7.85
N LEU A 87 -5.44 14.73 6.77
CA LEU A 87 -4.19 14.95 6.04
C LEU A 87 -4.30 15.98 4.92
N CYS A 88 -5.51 16.36 4.49
CA CYS A 88 -5.74 17.18 3.30
C CYS A 88 -4.99 18.53 3.32
N GLU A 89 -5.07 19.28 4.42
CA GLU A 89 -4.41 20.60 4.51
C GLU A 89 -2.88 20.48 4.44
N THR A 90 -2.33 19.44 5.07
CA THR A 90 -0.88 19.18 5.04
C THR A 90 -0.45 18.73 3.66
N ALA A 91 -1.19 17.82 3.02
CA ALA A 91 -0.93 17.37 1.67
C ALA A 91 -0.96 18.53 0.66
N TRP A 92 -1.94 19.44 0.78
CA TRP A 92 -2.01 20.65 -0.04
C TRP A 92 -0.75 21.51 0.08
N ARG A 93 -0.32 21.79 1.32
CA ARG A 93 0.86 22.61 1.58
C ARG A 93 2.15 22.00 1.03
N ILE A 94 2.30 20.67 1.12
CA ILE A 94 3.45 19.94 0.56
C ILE A 94 3.43 20.02 -0.97
N ALA A 95 2.26 19.90 -1.60
CA ALA A 95 2.14 20.00 -3.05
C ALA A 95 2.50 21.41 -3.57
N GLU A 96 2.12 22.47 -2.84
CA GLU A 96 2.50 23.85 -3.18
C GLU A 96 4.01 24.11 -3.08
N SER A 97 4.72 23.45 -2.15
CA SER A 97 6.15 23.65 -1.96
C SER A 97 7.02 22.89 -2.98
N GLY A 98 6.41 22.16 -3.94
CA GLY A 98 7.12 21.37 -4.95
C GLY A 98 8.01 20.27 -4.37
N SER A 99 7.82 19.93 -3.10
CA SER A 99 8.58 18.90 -2.39
C SER A 99 7.85 17.58 -2.54
N VAL A 100 7.83 17.04 -3.77
CA VAL A 100 7.31 15.70 -4.09
C VAL A 100 8.40 14.92 -4.79
#